data_AF-A0A1Y2ERV8-F1
#
_entry.id   AF-A0A1Y2ERV8-F1
#
_cell.length_a   1.000
_cell.length_b   1.000
_cell.length_c   1.000
_cell.angle_alpha   90.00
_cell.angle_beta   90.00
_cell.angle_gamma   90.00
#
_symmetry.space_group_name_H-M   'P 1'
#
loop_
_entity.id
_entity.type
_entity.pdbx_description
1 polymer ?
#
loop_
_entity_poly.entity_id
_entity_poly.type
_entity_poly.pdbx_seq_one_letter_code
_entity_poly.pdbx_strand_id
1 'polypeptide(L)'
;MNTNVHYSSEIKEKLDLKLDDRQKLSGTKNFRYWFKIIEQTAKNAGLYDFIIKDKIKEFKNNNRNNNNKEKIIEAEKIDGELNLMIIKNVHENVFNEIEYSETASDMIRRLKNSYCDQQADTAFLIKELNSLKLNNKFELIKTLDKMFDIFNNIYEEN
;
A
#
# COMPACT_ATOMS: atom_id res chain seq x y z
N MET A 1 0.76 15.43 -29.34
CA MET A 1 -0.05 14.21 -29.13
C MET A 1 -0.06 13.90 -27.64
N ASN A 2 -1.26 13.63 -27.10
CA ASN A 2 -1.60 13.49 -25.67
C ASN A 2 -0.91 12.27 -25.01
N THR A 3 0.27 12.44 -24.43
CA THR A 3 0.91 11.43 -23.57
C THR A 3 0.25 11.35 -22.18
N ASN A 4 -0.28 12.47 -21.69
CA ASN A 4 -0.87 12.57 -20.34
C ASN A 4 -2.18 11.80 -20.14
N VAL A 5 -2.95 11.54 -21.21
CA VAL A 5 -4.22 10.80 -21.09
C VAL A 5 -3.97 9.30 -20.98
N HIS A 6 -2.95 8.80 -21.68
CA HIS A 6 -2.62 7.37 -21.73
C HIS A 6 -2.02 6.86 -20.40
N TYR A 7 -1.20 7.68 -19.75
CA TYR A 7 -0.56 7.35 -18.47
C TYR A 7 -1.58 7.24 -17.32
N SER A 8 -2.60 8.12 -17.33
CA SER A 8 -3.66 8.11 -16.31
C SER A 8 -4.55 6.88 -16.40
N SER A 9 -4.82 6.35 -17.60
CA SER A 9 -5.62 5.13 -17.75
C SER A 9 -4.89 3.87 -17.30
N GLU A 10 -3.58 3.77 -17.55
CA GLU A 10 -2.79 2.59 -17.15
C GLU A 10 -2.63 2.50 -15.63
N ILE A 11 -2.42 3.64 -14.96
CA ILE A 11 -2.35 3.66 -13.48
C ILE A 11 -3.70 3.28 -12.88
N LYS A 12 -4.80 3.80 -13.42
CA LYS A 12 -6.15 3.44 -12.99
C LYS A 12 -6.41 1.95 -13.09
N GLU A 13 -6.05 1.32 -14.20
CA GLU A 13 -6.21 -0.12 -14.40
C GLU A 13 -5.37 -0.93 -13.40
N LYS A 14 -4.12 -0.53 -13.15
CA LYS A 14 -3.25 -1.19 -12.17
C LYS A 14 -3.72 -1.02 -10.73
N LEU A 15 -4.50 0.01 -10.45
CA LEU A 15 -5.06 0.30 -9.12
C LEU A 15 -6.55 -0.05 -9.00
N ASP A 16 -7.16 -0.73 -9.97
CA ASP A 16 -8.56 -1.16 -9.93
C ASP A 16 -8.77 -2.37 -9.01
N LEU A 17 -8.34 -2.22 -7.76
CA LEU A 17 -8.51 -3.19 -6.70
C LEU A 17 -9.93 -3.08 -6.13
N LYS A 18 -10.66 -4.20 -6.17
CA LYS A 18 -11.97 -4.34 -5.53
C LYS A 18 -11.97 -5.54 -4.60
N LEU A 19 -11.88 -5.28 -3.31
CA LEU A 19 -11.97 -6.29 -2.27
C LEU A 19 -13.42 -6.67 -1.96
N ASP A 20 -13.64 -7.94 -1.66
CA ASP A 20 -14.90 -8.40 -1.07
C ASP A 20 -15.08 -7.74 0.31
N ASP A 21 -16.32 -7.57 0.76
CA ASP A 21 -16.61 -6.94 2.07
C ASP A 21 -15.90 -7.62 3.24
N ARG A 22 -15.65 -8.93 3.16
CA ARG A 22 -14.90 -9.67 4.20
C ARG A 22 -13.40 -9.32 4.24
N GLN A 23 -12.87 -8.79 3.14
CA GLN A 23 -11.46 -8.44 2.97
C GLN A 23 -11.20 -6.96 3.21
N LYS A 24 -12.22 -6.09 3.06
CA LYS A 24 -12.13 -4.67 3.39
C LYS A 24 -11.70 -4.45 4.84
N LEU A 25 -10.91 -3.41 5.08
CA LEU A 25 -10.46 -3.08 6.43
C LEU A 25 -11.67 -2.76 7.32
N SER A 26 -11.81 -3.50 8.43
CA SER A 26 -12.85 -3.26 9.43
C SER A 26 -12.29 -2.93 10.82
N GLY A 27 -10.98 -3.13 11.02
CA GLY A 27 -10.26 -2.75 12.23
C GLY A 27 -8.98 -3.58 12.41
N THR A 28 -8.48 -3.64 13.63
CA THR A 28 -7.21 -4.30 14.00
C THR A 28 -7.10 -5.75 13.52
N LYS A 29 -8.18 -6.53 13.62
CA LYS A 29 -8.17 -7.97 13.32
C LYS A 29 -7.76 -8.33 11.90
N ASN A 30 -8.01 -7.45 10.93
CA ASN A 30 -7.70 -7.72 9.53
C ASN A 30 -6.77 -6.68 8.89
N PHE A 31 -6.24 -5.74 9.68
CA PHE A 31 -5.36 -4.69 9.20
C PHE A 31 -4.17 -5.24 8.42
N ARG A 32 -3.44 -6.22 8.97
CA ARG A 32 -2.22 -6.75 8.31
C ARG A 32 -2.50 -7.38 6.95
N TYR A 33 -3.53 -8.21 6.89
CA TYR A 33 -3.95 -8.86 5.65
C TYR A 33 -4.37 -7.83 4.60
N TRP A 34 -5.18 -6.86 5.01
CA TRP A 34 -5.61 -5.75 4.15
C TRP A 34 -4.42 -4.94 3.65
N PHE A 35 -3.54 -4.50 4.55
CA PHE A 35 -2.39 -3.66 4.22
C PHE A 35 -1.44 -4.37 3.25
N LYS A 36 -1.24 -5.68 3.40
CA LYS A 36 -0.44 -6.47 2.46
C LYS A 36 -1.01 -6.45 1.03
N ILE A 37 -2.33 -6.49 0.88
CA ILE A 37 -2.96 -6.41 -0.45
C ILE A 37 -2.75 -5.02 -1.05
N ILE A 38 -3.00 -3.96 -0.26
CA ILE A 38 -2.77 -2.57 -0.69
C ILE A 38 -1.30 -2.36 -1.10
N GLU A 39 -0.38 -2.84 -0.27
CA GLU A 39 1.05 -2.77 -0.53
C GLU A 39 1.43 -3.48 -1.83
N GLN A 40 0.96 -4.71 -2.03
CA GLN A 40 1.29 -5.48 -3.23
C GLN A 40 0.74 -4.83 -4.49
N THR A 41 -0.49 -4.29 -4.43
CA THR A 41 -1.10 -3.55 -5.55
C THR A 41 -0.26 -2.31 -5.89
N ALA A 42 0.13 -1.52 -4.89
CA ALA A 42 1.00 -0.36 -5.11
C ALA A 42 2.39 -0.75 -5.64
N LYS A 43 3.00 -1.83 -5.14
CA LYS A 43 4.28 -2.37 -5.65
C LYS A 43 4.17 -2.78 -7.11
N ASN A 44 3.12 -3.52 -7.49
CA ASN A 44 2.87 -3.94 -8.87
C ASN A 44 2.65 -2.74 -9.82
N ALA A 45 2.08 -1.64 -9.30
CA ALA A 45 1.92 -0.40 -10.03
C ALA A 45 3.21 0.45 -10.10
N GLY A 46 4.27 0.11 -9.36
CA GLY A 46 5.47 0.95 -9.22
C GLY A 46 5.26 2.19 -8.35
N LEU A 47 4.25 2.18 -7.48
CA LEU A 47 3.78 3.32 -6.69
C LEU A 47 3.96 3.12 -5.18
N TYR A 48 4.71 2.11 -4.76
CA TYR A 48 4.93 1.81 -3.34
C TYR A 48 5.37 3.04 -2.53
N ASP A 49 6.31 3.82 -3.06
CA ASP A 49 6.81 5.03 -2.38
C ASP A 49 5.71 6.05 -2.06
N PHE A 50 4.61 6.13 -2.82
CA PHE A 50 3.51 7.07 -2.58
C PHE A 50 2.64 6.69 -1.37
N ILE A 51 2.63 5.41 -0.96
CA ILE A 51 1.82 4.96 0.19
C ILE A 51 2.61 4.92 1.50
N ILE A 52 3.92 5.11 1.46
CA ILE A 52 4.81 5.18 2.64
C ILE A 52 5.51 6.53 2.82
N LYS A 53 5.59 7.36 1.78
CA LYS A 53 6.19 8.69 1.84
C LYS A 53 5.26 9.72 1.19
N ASP A 54 5.28 10.93 1.71
CA ASP A 54 4.60 12.06 1.07
C ASP A 54 5.44 12.59 -0.12
N LYS A 55 5.28 11.93 -1.27
CA LYS A 55 5.99 12.27 -2.51
C LYS A 55 5.64 13.67 -3.02
N ILE A 56 4.42 14.15 -2.77
CA ILE A 56 3.99 15.49 -3.16
C ILE A 56 4.83 16.54 -2.42
N LYS A 57 4.96 16.39 -1.10
CA LYS A 57 5.79 17.27 -0.27
C LYS A 57 7.26 17.19 -0.63
N GLU A 58 7.78 16.01 -0.93
CA GLU A 58 9.15 15.83 -1.42
C GLU A 58 9.40 16.63 -2.71
N PHE A 59 8.49 16.54 -3.68
CA PHE A 59 8.61 17.29 -4.93
C PHE A 59 8.45 18.80 -4.73
N LYS A 60 7.55 19.24 -3.83
CA LYS A 60 7.38 20.66 -3.47
C LYS A 60 8.66 21.22 -2.83
N ASN A 61 9.28 20.50 -1.90
CA ASN A 61 10.51 20.93 -1.23
C ASN A 61 11.71 21.00 -2.18
N ASN A 62 11.78 20.11 -3.17
CA ASN A 62 12.85 20.06 -4.15
C ASN A 62 12.67 21.07 -5.31
N ASN A 63 11.59 21.86 -5.32
CA ASN A 63 11.25 22.77 -6.42
C ASN A 63 11.98 24.13 -6.38
N ARG A 64 13.26 24.16 -5.96
CA ARG A 64 14.04 25.41 -5.83
C ARG A 64 14.29 26.15 -7.16
N ASN A 65 14.16 25.47 -8.31
CA ASN A 65 14.48 26.02 -9.64
C ASN A 65 13.28 26.05 -10.61
N ASN A 66 12.04 26.03 -10.11
CA ASN A 66 10.80 26.21 -10.90
C ASN A 66 10.51 25.17 -12.01
N ASN A 67 11.25 24.06 -12.05
CA ASN A 67 11.13 23.02 -13.10
C ASN A 67 10.32 21.77 -12.69
N ASN A 68 9.73 21.71 -11.49
CA ASN A 68 8.99 20.52 -11.03
C ASN A 68 7.46 20.65 -11.03
N LYS A 69 6.87 21.71 -11.60
CA LYS A 69 5.42 21.92 -11.55
C LYS A 69 4.63 20.76 -12.17
N GLU A 70 5.08 20.25 -13.32
CA GLU A 70 4.44 19.11 -13.98
C GLU A 70 4.52 17.82 -13.14
N LYS A 71 5.67 17.56 -12.51
CA LYS A 71 5.86 16.41 -11.61
C LYS A 71 4.95 16.48 -10.37
N ILE A 72 4.73 17.68 -9.83
CA ILE A 72 3.81 17.88 -8.70
C ILE A 72 2.37 17.57 -9.13
N ILE A 73 1.94 18.08 -10.29
CA ILE A 73 0.59 17.81 -10.84
C ILE A 73 0.41 16.31 -11.10
N GLU A 74 1.43 15.63 -11.63
CA GLU A 74 1.40 14.18 -11.85
C GLU A 74 1.33 13.41 -10.52
N ALA A 75 2.14 13.80 -9.53
CA ALA A 75 2.12 13.21 -8.20
C ALA A 75 0.77 13.37 -7.50
N GLU A 76 0.14 14.55 -7.61
CA GLU A 76 -1.19 14.82 -7.06
C GLU A 76 -2.27 13.94 -7.72
N LYS A 77 -2.16 13.67 -9.03
CA LYS A 77 -3.07 12.72 -9.71
C LYS A 77 -2.87 11.29 -9.21
N ILE A 78 -1.62 10.84 -9.13
CA ILE A 78 -1.27 9.49 -8.64
C ILE A 78 -1.79 9.28 -7.22
N ASP A 79 -1.55 10.25 -6.35
CA ASP A 79 -2.03 10.21 -4.96
C ASP A 79 -3.56 10.16 -4.89
N GLY A 80 -4.25 10.94 -5.73
CA GLY A 80 -5.71 10.87 -5.86
C GLY A 80 -6.24 9.48 -6.23
N GLU A 81 -5.60 8.78 -7.17
CA GLU A 81 -6.01 7.41 -7.51
C GLU A 81 -5.74 6.41 -6.38
N LEU A 82 -4.62 6.56 -5.66
CA LEU A 82 -4.32 5.73 -4.49
C LEU A 82 -5.29 5.99 -3.34
N ASN A 83 -5.69 7.24 -3.10
CA ASN A 83 -6.71 7.61 -2.12
C ASN A 83 -8.04 6.92 -2.44
N LEU A 84 -8.47 6.99 -3.70
CA LEU A 84 -9.69 6.31 -4.15
C LEU A 84 -9.61 4.79 -3.97
N MET A 85 -8.46 4.18 -4.30
CA MET A 85 -8.23 2.76 -4.08
C MET A 85 -8.34 2.40 -2.58
N ILE A 86 -7.72 3.17 -1.69
CA ILE A 86 -7.77 2.93 -0.24
C ILE A 86 -9.22 3.06 0.26
N ILE A 87 -9.88 4.18 -0.04
CA ILE A 87 -11.26 4.49 0.41
C ILE A 87 -12.25 3.40 -0.02
N LYS A 88 -12.17 2.92 -1.28
CA LYS A 88 -13.06 1.86 -1.77
C LYS A 88 -12.88 0.53 -1.04
N ASN A 89 -11.73 0.32 -0.42
CA ASN A 89 -11.32 -0.95 0.18
C ASN A 89 -11.32 -0.91 1.72
N VAL A 90 -11.96 0.08 2.33
CA VAL A 90 -12.26 0.10 3.77
C VAL A 90 -13.76 0.05 4.03
N HIS A 91 -14.16 -0.37 5.23
CA HIS A 91 -15.55 -0.24 5.69
C HIS A 91 -15.88 1.20 6.09
N GLU A 92 -17.17 1.53 6.12
CA GLU A 92 -17.66 2.89 6.43
C GLU A 92 -17.17 3.40 7.79
N ASN A 93 -17.10 2.53 8.81
CA ASN A 93 -16.59 2.90 10.13
C ASN A 93 -15.12 3.36 10.08
N VAL A 94 -14.32 2.73 9.22
CA VAL A 94 -12.91 3.05 9.01
C VAL A 94 -12.74 4.28 8.11
N PHE A 95 -13.59 4.42 7.09
CA PHE A 95 -13.59 5.57 6.19
C PHE A 95 -13.66 6.90 6.96
N ASN A 96 -14.56 6.98 7.93
CA ASN A 96 -14.74 8.19 8.75
C ASN A 96 -13.47 8.60 9.52
N GLU A 97 -12.56 7.67 9.81
CA GLU A 97 -11.29 7.96 10.48
C GLU A 97 -10.22 8.56 9.54
N ILE A 98 -10.37 8.34 8.23
CA ILE A 98 -9.38 8.72 7.21
C ILE A 98 -9.89 9.75 6.20
N GLU A 99 -11.17 10.11 6.23
CA GLU A 99 -11.81 11.03 5.29
C GLU A 99 -11.06 12.37 5.14
N TYR A 100 -10.47 12.87 6.23
CA TYR A 100 -9.71 14.13 6.25
C TYR A 100 -8.21 13.97 5.98
N SER A 101 -7.77 12.82 5.50
CA SER A 101 -6.34 12.60 5.19
C SER A 101 -5.96 13.32 3.91
N GLU A 102 -4.84 14.02 3.93
CA GLU A 102 -4.40 14.83 2.77
C GLU A 102 -3.78 14.00 1.65
N THR A 103 -3.16 12.86 1.99
CA THR A 103 -2.46 12.00 1.03
C THR A 103 -2.67 10.52 1.31
N ALA A 104 -2.36 9.67 0.34
CA ALA A 104 -2.44 8.21 0.50
C ALA A 104 -1.48 7.74 1.61
N SER A 105 -0.30 8.34 1.68
CA SER A 105 0.65 8.10 2.75
C SER A 105 0.10 8.48 4.13
N ASP A 106 -0.67 9.57 4.21
CA ASP A 106 -1.31 10.00 5.46
C ASP A 106 -2.42 9.03 5.89
N MET A 107 -3.25 8.57 4.95
CA MET A 107 -4.26 7.54 5.22
C MET A 107 -3.61 6.28 5.78
N ILE A 108 -2.60 5.74 5.10
CA ILE A 108 -1.90 4.53 5.55
C ILE A 108 -1.26 4.74 6.93
N ARG A 109 -0.62 5.88 7.16
CA ARG A 109 -0.02 6.21 8.47
C ARG A 109 -1.06 6.22 9.58
N ARG A 110 -2.21 6.87 9.37
CA ARG A 110 -3.32 6.90 10.34
C ARG A 110 -3.86 5.50 10.61
N LEU A 111 -4.14 4.71 9.57
CA LEU A 111 -4.64 3.34 9.71
C LEU A 111 -3.64 2.44 10.44
N LYS A 112 -2.33 2.57 10.15
CA LYS A 112 -1.28 1.87 10.90
C LYS A 112 -1.34 2.24 12.38
N ASN A 113 -1.42 3.53 12.70
CA ASN A 113 -1.47 3.98 14.09
C ASN A 113 -2.75 3.50 14.83
N SER A 114 -3.88 3.41 14.14
CA SER A 114 -5.16 2.97 14.73
C SER A 114 -5.25 1.45 14.88
N TYR A 115 -4.70 0.68 13.92
CA TYR A 115 -5.06 -0.73 13.75
C TYR A 115 -3.88 -1.69 13.63
N CYS A 116 -2.64 -1.21 13.59
CA CYS A 116 -1.48 -2.09 13.67
C CYS A 116 -1.33 -2.58 15.11
N ASP A 117 -1.53 -3.88 15.32
CA ASP A 117 -1.30 -4.54 16.59
C ASP A 117 -0.17 -5.55 16.41
N GLN A 118 0.95 -5.32 17.10
CA GLN A 118 2.16 -6.14 16.99
C GLN A 118 1.92 -7.64 17.29
N GLN A 119 1.00 -7.95 18.22
CA GLN A 119 0.67 -9.35 18.54
C GLN A 119 -0.12 -9.99 17.40
N ALA A 120 -1.06 -9.26 16.81
CA ALA A 120 -1.82 -9.71 15.65
C ALA A 120 -0.92 -9.86 14.41
N ASP A 121 0.06 -8.97 14.24
CA ASP A 121 1.05 -9.00 13.17
C ASP A 121 1.98 -10.22 13.28
N THR A 122 2.52 -10.49 14.47
CA THR A 122 3.34 -11.69 14.69
C THR A 122 2.56 -12.98 14.42
N ALA A 123 1.31 -13.08 14.91
CA ALA A 123 0.46 -14.24 14.65
C ALA A 123 0.13 -14.42 13.15
N PHE A 124 -0.08 -13.31 12.43
CA PHE A 124 -0.26 -13.33 10.98
C PHE A 124 1.00 -13.83 10.26
N LEU A 125 2.18 -13.33 10.61
CA LEU A 125 3.46 -13.71 10.01
C LEU A 125 3.79 -15.18 10.25
N ILE A 126 3.54 -15.69 11.46
CA ILE A 126 3.69 -17.13 11.78
C ILE A 126 2.74 -17.98 10.94
N LYS A 127 1.48 -17.54 10.79
CA LYS A 127 0.51 -18.26 9.95
C LYS A 127 0.93 -18.27 8.48
N GLU A 128 1.47 -17.16 7.99
CA GLU A 128 2.00 -17.07 6.63
C GLU A 128 3.18 -18.01 6.44
N LEU A 129 4.14 -18.01 7.36
CA LEU A 129 5.30 -18.91 7.35
C LEU A 129 4.84 -20.39 7.29
N ASN A 130 3.91 -20.78 8.17
CA ASN A 130 3.37 -22.14 8.23
C ASN A 130 2.57 -22.55 6.97
N SER A 131 2.14 -21.57 6.16
CA SER A 131 1.43 -21.83 4.91
C SER A 131 2.35 -22.02 3.71
N LEU A 132 3.64 -21.66 3.83
CA LEU A 132 4.60 -21.82 2.75
C LEU A 132 4.85 -23.30 2.49
N LYS A 133 4.59 -23.71 1.24
CA LYS A 133 4.80 -25.07 0.75
C LYS A 133 5.61 -25.02 -0.52
N LEU A 134 6.53 -25.96 -0.66
CA LEU A 134 7.33 -26.12 -1.87
C LEU A 134 6.57 -27.05 -2.82
N ASN A 135 5.81 -26.46 -3.75
CA ASN A 135 4.98 -27.25 -4.66
C ASN A 135 5.81 -27.91 -5.78
N ASN A 136 6.95 -27.33 -6.13
CA ASN A 136 7.93 -27.91 -7.04
C ASN A 136 9.34 -27.34 -6.79
N LYS A 137 10.37 -28.00 -7.31
CA LYS A 137 11.78 -27.61 -7.13
C LYS A 137 12.14 -26.23 -7.69
N PHE A 138 11.42 -25.74 -8.71
CA PHE A 138 11.70 -24.46 -9.36
C PHE A 138 11.22 -23.25 -8.54
N GLU A 139 10.37 -23.49 -7.53
CA GLU A 139 9.90 -22.46 -6.60
C GLU A 139 10.80 -22.30 -5.36
N LEU A 140 11.83 -23.14 -5.20
CA LEU A 140 12.67 -23.17 -4.01
C LEU A 140 13.26 -21.80 -3.65
N ILE A 141 13.91 -21.13 -4.60
CA ILE A 141 14.52 -19.81 -4.37
C ILE A 141 13.45 -18.80 -3.91
N LYS A 142 12.33 -18.71 -4.64
CA LYS A 142 11.23 -17.77 -4.31
C LYS A 142 10.60 -18.05 -2.94
N THR A 143 10.50 -19.32 -2.56
CA THR A 143 9.98 -19.71 -1.25
C THR A 143 10.97 -19.36 -0.13
N LEU A 144 12.28 -19.57 -0.36
CA LEU A 144 13.32 -19.16 0.59
C LEU A 144 13.37 -17.64 0.77
N ASP A 145 13.26 -16.87 -0.31
CA ASP A 145 13.20 -15.40 -0.25
C ASP A 145 12.02 -14.93 0.61
N LYS A 146 10.82 -15.51 0.39
CA LYS A 146 9.63 -15.22 1.21
C LYS A 146 9.82 -15.58 2.68
N MET A 147 10.47 -16.72 2.98
CA MET A 147 10.76 -17.09 4.37
C MET A 147 11.69 -16.06 5.01
N PHE A 148 12.74 -15.65 4.29
CA PHE A 148 13.70 -14.66 4.78
C PHE A 148 13.04 -13.31 5.05
N ASP A 149 12.19 -12.84 4.14
CA ASP A 149 11.41 -11.61 4.32
C ASP A 149 10.50 -11.69 5.57
N ILE A 150 9.80 -12.81 5.78
CA ILE A 150 8.94 -12.99 6.95
C ILE A 150 9.77 -12.97 8.25
N PHE A 151 10.93 -13.64 8.27
CA PHE A 151 11.79 -13.63 9.44
C PHE A 151 12.31 -12.23 9.76
N ASN A 152 12.78 -11.47 8.77
CA ASN A 152 13.25 -10.10 9.00
C ASN A 152 12.16 -9.20 9.58
N ASN A 153 10.92 -9.32 9.08
CA ASN A 153 9.79 -8.57 9.63
C ASN A 153 9.49 -8.92 11.11
N ILE A 154 9.69 -10.19 11.53
CA ILE A 154 9.53 -10.58 12.94
C ILE A 154 10.67 -10.02 13.81
N TYR A 155 11.90 -9.97 13.27
CA TYR A 155 13.08 -9.49 14.02
C TYR A 155 13.14 -7.96 14.13
N GLU A 156 12.68 -7.21 13.13
CA GLU A 156 12.64 -5.73 13.19
C GLU A 156 11.58 -5.20 14.17
N GLU A 157 10.62 -6.03 14.59
CA GLU A 157 9.54 -5.69 15.52
C GLU A 157 9.87 -6.00 17.00
N ASN A 158 11.03 -6.62 17.30
CA ASN A 158 11.50 -6.97 18.66
C ASN A 158 12.77 -6.20 19.07
#